data_AF-A0A2R5F954-F1
#
_entry.id   AF-A0A2R5F954-F1
#
_cell.length_a   1.000
_cell.length_b   1.000
_cell.length_c   1.000
_cell.angle_alpha   90.00
_cell.angle_beta   90.00
_cell.angle_gamma   90.00
#
_symmetry.space_group_name_H-M   'P 1'
#
loop_
_entity.id
_entity.type
_entity.pdbx_description
1 polymer ?
#
loop_
_entity_poly.entity_id
_entity_poly.type
_entity_poly.pdbx_seq_one_letter_code
_entity_poly.pdbx_strand_id
1 'polypeptide(L)'
;MNISELKTLVASKLVFDVQQGAPSQACIDERLSYVTPKRIRNVSIACDAANLATALTAVVSVTATVFFMMGILSTKLHTQNTPMELWVGFFCSLAGILVSRSIYCFKNALNDIETALLNELGNLQPLPQAQCAVMLKQCQQTPEGMSYREGVIAAGRQFVIAEKTLLKNWNESASDRAACSELYNLNED
;
A
#
# COMPACT_ATOMS: atom_id res chain seq x y z
N MET A 1 6.28 16.34 -5.53
CA MET A 1 6.36 14.90 -5.22
C MET A 1 5.47 14.19 -6.22
N ASN A 2 6.07 13.43 -7.14
CA ASN A 2 5.34 12.78 -8.21
C ASN A 2 4.83 11.41 -7.73
N ILE A 3 3.60 11.03 -8.07
CA ILE A 3 3.05 9.71 -7.73
C ILE A 3 3.89 8.56 -8.33
N SER A 4 4.55 8.80 -9.47
CA SER A 4 5.48 7.84 -10.06
C SER A 4 6.69 7.59 -9.15
N GLU A 5 7.27 8.65 -8.58
CA GLU A 5 8.41 8.52 -7.66
C GLU A 5 8.02 7.73 -6.39
N LEU A 6 6.82 7.98 -5.88
CA LEU A 6 6.30 7.25 -4.72
C LEU A 6 6.04 5.77 -5.02
N LYS A 7 5.53 5.45 -6.21
CA LYS A 7 5.35 4.06 -6.64
C LYS A 7 6.69 3.34 -6.77
N THR A 8 7.70 3.99 -7.36
CA THR A 8 9.06 3.45 -7.44
C THR A 8 9.68 3.26 -6.05
N LEU A 9 9.43 4.20 -5.13
CA LEU A 9 9.87 4.07 -3.75
C LEU A 9 9.24 2.84 -3.07
N VAL A 10 7.93 2.63 -3.20
CA VAL A 10 7.25 1.46 -2.63
C VAL A 10 7.74 0.16 -3.28
N ALA A 11 7.98 0.16 -4.59
CA ALA A 11 8.50 -1.01 -5.31
C ALA A 11 9.92 -1.40 -4.89
N SER A 12 10.74 -0.44 -4.45
CA SER A 12 12.11 -0.66 -3.95
C SER A 12 12.17 -1.00 -2.45
N LYS A 13 11.10 -1.58 -1.90
CA LYS A 13 11.02 -2.03 -0.50
C LYS A 13 12.17 -2.98 -0.15
N LEU A 14 12.71 -2.85 1.06
CA LEU A 14 13.71 -3.80 1.56
C LEU A 14 13.05 -5.18 1.76
N VAL A 15 13.58 -6.19 1.08
CA VAL A 15 13.12 -7.58 1.17
C VAL A 15 13.99 -8.31 2.16
N PHE A 16 13.35 -9.02 3.10
CA PHE A 16 14.02 -9.93 4.01
C PHE A 16 13.83 -11.35 3.50
N ASP A 17 14.91 -12.10 3.35
CA ASP A 17 14.90 -13.46 2.83
C ASP A 17 15.87 -14.32 3.64
N VAL A 18 15.40 -15.48 4.11
CA VAL A 18 16.20 -16.41 4.91
C VAL A 18 17.35 -16.98 4.08
N GLN A 19 17.18 -17.12 2.77
CA GLN A 19 18.19 -17.71 1.87
C GLN A 19 19.28 -16.72 1.43
N GLN A 20 18.95 -15.43 1.30
CA GLN A 20 19.90 -14.39 0.86
C GLN A 20 20.74 -13.83 2.01
N GLY A 21 20.42 -14.21 3.24
CA GLY A 21 21.08 -13.74 4.44
C GLY A 21 20.52 -12.42 4.96
N ALA A 22 20.93 -12.10 6.19
CA ALA A 22 20.46 -10.93 6.90
C ALA A 22 21.00 -9.62 6.28
N PRO A 23 20.15 -8.63 5.95
CA PRO A 23 20.62 -7.33 5.47
C PRO A 23 21.43 -6.60 6.56
N SER A 24 22.33 -5.71 6.16
CA SER A 24 23.13 -4.90 7.10
C SER A 24 22.30 -3.80 7.77
N GLN A 25 22.78 -3.27 8.91
CA GLN A 25 22.14 -2.11 9.55
C GLN A 25 22.14 -0.89 8.65
N ALA A 26 23.22 -0.66 7.88
CA ALA A 26 23.31 0.46 6.95
C ALA A 26 22.21 0.42 5.88
N CYS A 27 21.86 -0.77 5.36
CA CYS A 27 20.76 -0.93 4.40
C CYS A 27 19.39 -0.59 5.03
N ILE A 28 19.18 -0.94 6.31
CA ILE A 28 17.96 -0.61 7.04
C ILE A 28 17.87 0.90 7.29
N ASP A 29 18.96 1.51 7.76
CA ASP A 29 19.04 2.94 8.04
C ASP A 29 18.89 3.79 6.78
N GLU A 30 19.53 3.38 5.69
CA GLU A 30 19.34 3.97 4.37
C GLU A 30 17.88 3.91 3.96
N ARG A 31 17.22 2.74 4.10
CA ARG A 31 15.80 2.61 3.76
C ARG A 31 14.90 3.48 4.63
N LEU A 32 15.16 3.54 5.95
CA LEU A 32 14.45 4.40 6.88
C LEU A 32 14.59 5.89 6.53
N SER A 33 15.75 6.30 6.00
CA SER A 33 15.97 7.67 5.52
C SER A 33 15.07 8.05 4.33
N TYR A 34 14.65 7.07 3.53
CA TYR A 34 13.70 7.28 2.44
C TYR A 34 12.23 7.19 2.89
N VAL A 35 11.93 6.41 3.94
CA VAL A 35 10.58 6.22 4.51
C VAL A 35 10.38 7.13 5.74
N THR A 36 10.55 8.44 5.54
CA THR A 36 10.44 9.41 6.65
C THR A 36 8.99 9.74 7.03
N PRO A 37 8.70 10.01 8.32
CA PRO A 37 7.36 10.45 8.77
C PRO A 37 6.86 11.69 8.05
N LYS A 38 7.76 12.62 7.69
CA LYS A 38 7.44 13.82 6.92
C LYS A 38 6.89 13.48 5.53
N ARG A 39 7.47 12.48 4.86
CA ARG A 39 7.03 12.03 3.54
C ARG A 39 5.67 11.34 3.62
N ILE A 40 5.47 10.48 4.62
CA ILE A 40 4.17 9.83 4.89
C ILE A 40 3.10 10.89 5.14
N ARG A 41 3.38 11.88 5.99
CA ARG A 41 2.45 12.99 6.24
C ARG A 41 2.10 13.77 4.97
N ASN A 42 3.06 14.00 4.08
CA ASN A 42 2.78 14.66 2.80
C ASN A 42 1.87 13.82 1.89
N VAL A 43 2.01 12.50 1.88
CA VAL A 43 1.09 11.59 1.15
C VAL A 43 -0.30 11.66 1.78
N SER A 44 -0.39 11.63 3.11
CA SER A 44 -1.63 11.73 3.88
C SER A 44 -2.40 13.02 3.57
N ILE A 45 -1.71 14.17 3.60
CA ILE A 45 -2.30 15.47 3.23
C ILE A 45 -2.81 15.47 1.78
N ALA A 46 -2.09 14.83 0.85
CA ALA A 46 -2.53 14.72 -0.54
C ALA A 46 -3.77 13.81 -0.68
N CYS A 47 -3.85 12.74 0.12
CA CYS A 47 -5.02 11.86 0.21
C CYS A 47 -6.25 12.61 0.75
N ASP A 48 -6.08 13.40 1.82
CA ASP A 48 -7.13 14.25 2.40
C ASP A 48 -7.62 15.32 1.42
N ALA A 49 -6.70 15.96 0.69
CA ALA A 49 -7.05 16.91 -0.35
C ALA A 49 -7.84 16.23 -1.48
N ALA A 50 -7.47 15.01 -1.88
CA ALA A 50 -8.22 14.23 -2.86
C ALA A 50 -9.61 13.80 -2.34
N ASN A 51 -9.73 13.47 -1.05
CA ASN A 51 -11.02 13.21 -0.39
C ASN A 51 -11.95 14.43 -0.47
N LEU A 52 -11.42 15.60 -0.11
CA LEU A 52 -12.17 16.85 -0.17
C LEU A 52 -12.59 17.18 -1.62
N ALA A 53 -11.68 17.04 -2.58
CA ALA A 53 -11.97 17.27 -4.00
C ALA A 53 -13.04 16.31 -4.54
N THR A 54 -12.99 15.03 -4.14
CA THR A 54 -14.02 14.05 -4.52
C THR A 54 -15.38 14.43 -3.94
N ALA A 55 -15.43 14.81 -2.66
CA ALA A 55 -16.66 15.23 -2.01
C ALA A 55 -17.26 16.48 -2.67
N LEU A 56 -16.44 17.49 -2.97
CA LEU A 56 -16.88 18.70 -3.66
C LEU A 56 -17.39 18.40 -5.07
N THR A 57 -16.70 17.54 -5.83
CA THR A 57 -17.13 17.15 -7.18
C THR A 57 -18.45 16.37 -7.13
N ALA A 58 -18.65 15.51 -6.13
CA ALA A 58 -19.90 14.81 -5.92
C ALA A 58 -21.05 15.78 -5.63
N VAL A 59 -20.84 16.78 -4.76
CA VAL A 59 -21.83 17.83 -4.48
C VAL A 59 -22.17 18.59 -5.76
N VAL A 60 -21.18 19.07 -6.52
CA VAL A 60 -21.41 19.79 -7.79
C VAL A 60 -22.17 18.91 -8.79
N SER A 61 -21.83 17.64 -8.90
CA SER A 61 -22.50 16.69 -9.80
C SER A 61 -23.96 16.45 -9.41
N VAL A 62 -24.24 16.24 -8.11
CA VAL A 62 -25.61 16.10 -7.61
C VAL A 62 -26.41 17.36 -7.88
N THR A 63 -25.84 18.52 -7.59
CA THR A 63 -26.49 19.82 -7.80
C THR A 63 -26.81 20.03 -9.29
N ALA A 64 -25.85 19.78 -10.18
CA ALA A 64 -26.05 19.86 -11.63
C ALA A 64 -27.13 18.88 -12.13
N THR A 65 -27.18 17.66 -11.57
CA THR A 65 -28.20 16.66 -11.90
C THR A 65 -29.59 17.11 -11.46
N VAL A 66 -29.73 17.70 -10.27
CA VAL A 66 -31.00 18.26 -9.78
C VAL A 66 -31.47 19.41 -10.66
N PHE A 67 -30.59 20.35 -11.02
CA PHE A 67 -30.93 21.45 -11.93
C PHE A 67 -31.31 20.95 -13.34
N PHE A 68 -30.62 19.94 -13.86
CA PHE A 68 -30.97 19.32 -15.13
C PHE A 68 -32.36 18.67 -15.08
N MET A 69 -32.65 17.88 -14.04
CA MET A 69 -33.96 17.24 -13.86
C MET A 69 -35.10 18.25 -13.68
N MET A 70 -34.87 19.32 -12.91
CA MET A 70 -35.82 20.44 -12.78
C MET A 70 -36.04 21.12 -14.14
N GLY A 71 -34.97 21.36 -14.91
CA GLY A 71 -35.05 21.91 -16.26
C GLY A 71 -35.90 21.05 -17.21
N ILE A 72 -35.76 19.72 -17.16
CA ILE A 72 -36.59 18.78 -17.92
C ILE A 72 -38.05 18.88 -17.48
N LEU A 73 -38.32 18.87 -16.17
CA LEU A 73 -39.68 18.95 -15.63
C LEU A 73 -40.35 20.26 -16.06
N SER A 74 -39.62 21.38 -15.98
CA SER A 74 -40.06 22.69 -16.45
C SER A 74 -40.31 22.73 -17.95
N THR A 75 -39.47 22.10 -18.80
CA THR A 75 -39.75 22.03 -20.25
C THR A 75 -41.04 21.27 -20.61
N LYS A 76 -41.42 20.27 -19.80
CA LYS A 76 -42.67 19.53 -20.00
C LYS A 76 -43.90 20.31 -19.55
N LEU A 77 -43.72 21.28 -18.64
CA LEU A 77 -44.79 22.11 -18.08
C LEU A 77 -44.92 23.46 -18.81
N HIS A 78 -43.82 24.09 -19.24
CA HIS A 78 -43.76 25.39 -19.92
C HIS A 78 -42.70 25.40 -21.04
N THR A 79 -43.09 25.90 -22.22
CA THR A 79 -42.36 25.87 -23.50
C THR A 79 -41.25 26.94 -23.62
N GLN A 80 -40.39 27.13 -22.61
CA GLN A 80 -39.40 28.23 -22.68
C GLN A 80 -37.98 27.99 -22.15
N ASN A 81 -37.56 26.76 -21.79
CA ASN A 81 -36.12 26.54 -21.56
C ASN A 81 -35.40 26.28 -22.89
N THR A 82 -34.28 26.96 -23.12
CA THR A 82 -33.47 26.77 -24.33
C THR A 82 -32.69 25.45 -24.22
N PRO A 83 -32.56 24.68 -25.32
CA PRO A 83 -31.89 23.37 -25.32
C PRO A 83 -30.43 23.44 -24.81
N MET A 84 -29.79 24.61 -24.89
CA MET A 84 -28.42 24.84 -24.43
C MET A 84 -28.23 24.58 -22.93
N GLU A 85 -29.19 24.96 -22.07
CA GLU A 85 -29.09 24.78 -20.62
C GLU A 85 -29.18 23.29 -20.22
N LEU A 86 -30.02 22.52 -20.93
CA LEU A 86 -30.12 21.07 -20.75
C LEU A 86 -28.83 20.35 -21.16
N TRP A 87 -28.23 20.73 -22.30
CA TRP A 87 -26.94 20.19 -22.73
C TRP A 87 -25.83 20.53 -21.72
N VAL A 88 -25.79 21.76 -21.19
CA VAL A 88 -24.81 22.16 -20.17
C VAL A 88 -24.98 21.33 -18.90
N GLY A 89 -26.20 21.12 -18.40
CA GLY A 89 -26.45 20.26 -17.23
C GLY A 89 -26.03 18.80 -17.44
N PHE A 90 -26.31 18.25 -18.62
CA PHE A 90 -25.89 16.90 -19.00
C PHE A 90 -24.35 16.76 -19.10
N PHE A 91 -23.66 17.69 -19.77
CA PHE A 91 -22.20 17.65 -19.86
C PHE A 91 -21.52 17.89 -18.50
N CYS A 92 -22.05 18.79 -17.66
CA CYS A 92 -21.54 19.04 -16.31
C CYS A 92 -21.69 17.82 -15.40
N SER A 93 -22.81 17.10 -15.46
CA SER A 93 -23.00 15.86 -14.69
C SER A 93 -22.09 14.72 -15.19
N LEU A 94 -21.95 14.54 -16.51
CA LEU A 94 -21.04 13.56 -17.08
C LEU A 94 -19.57 13.86 -16.74
N ALA A 95 -19.16 15.13 -16.84
CA ALA A 95 -17.83 15.57 -16.43
C ALA A 95 -17.61 15.36 -14.94
N GLY A 96 -18.62 15.64 -14.09
CA GLY A 96 -18.58 15.36 -12.66
C GLY A 96 -18.30 13.89 -12.34
N ILE A 97 -18.95 12.96 -13.06
CA ILE A 97 -18.73 11.51 -12.90
C ILE A 97 -17.31 11.11 -13.34
N LEU A 98 -16.86 11.57 -14.50
CA LEU A 98 -15.53 11.25 -15.03
C LEU A 98 -14.40 11.79 -14.14
N VAL A 99 -14.53 13.04 -13.71
CA VAL A 99 -13.57 13.67 -12.78
C VAL A 99 -13.58 12.94 -11.44
N SER A 100 -14.75 12.65 -10.88
CA SER A 100 -14.86 11.89 -9.61
C SER A 100 -14.20 10.52 -9.70
N ARG A 101 -14.37 9.80 -10.81
CA ARG A 101 -13.70 8.51 -11.05
C ARG A 101 -12.19 8.66 -11.10
N SER A 102 -11.68 9.68 -11.79
CA SER A 102 -10.24 9.92 -11.91
C SER A 102 -9.60 10.27 -10.56
N ILE A 103 -10.25 11.12 -9.76
CA ILE A 103 -9.81 11.50 -8.42
C ILE A 103 -9.90 10.28 -7.48
N TYR A 104 -10.94 9.45 -7.60
CA TYR A 104 -11.06 8.23 -6.82
C TYR A 104 -9.92 7.23 -7.09
N CYS A 105 -9.58 7.00 -8.36
CA CYS A 105 -8.43 6.16 -8.71
C CYS A 105 -7.12 6.72 -8.18
N PHE A 106 -6.93 8.03 -8.28
CA PHE A 106 -5.74 8.71 -7.74
C PHE A 106 -5.65 8.59 -6.22
N LYS A 107 -6.78 8.78 -5.51
CA LYS A 107 -6.91 8.59 -4.07
C LYS A 107 -6.50 7.18 -3.65
N ASN A 108 -7.07 6.15 -4.30
CA ASN A 108 -6.77 4.77 -3.93
C ASN A 108 -5.26 4.50 -4.08
N ALA A 109 -4.64 4.96 -5.16
CA ALA A 109 -3.21 4.84 -5.34
C ALA A 109 -2.39 5.55 -4.23
N LEU A 110 -2.81 6.73 -3.78
CA LEU A 110 -2.16 7.42 -2.66
C LEU A 110 -2.34 6.67 -1.33
N ASN A 111 -3.54 6.14 -1.06
CA ASN A 111 -3.83 5.39 0.15
C ASN A 111 -3.04 4.08 0.22
N ASP A 112 -2.91 3.38 -0.92
CA ASP A 112 -2.10 2.16 -1.03
C ASP A 112 -0.62 2.45 -0.74
N ILE A 113 -0.11 3.57 -1.28
CA ILE A 113 1.26 4.04 -1.02
C ILE A 113 1.45 4.40 0.46
N GLU A 114 0.54 5.17 1.04
CA GLU A 114 0.60 5.57 2.44
C GLU A 114 0.62 4.35 3.36
N THR A 115 -0.30 3.43 3.13
CA THR A 115 -0.41 2.17 3.87
C THR A 115 0.85 1.33 3.72
N ALA A 116 1.40 1.23 2.50
CA ALA A 116 2.64 0.50 2.25
C ALA A 116 3.83 1.12 3.01
N LEU A 117 3.96 2.44 3.00
CA LEU A 117 5.04 3.15 3.69
C LEU A 117 4.91 3.07 5.22
N LEU A 118 3.69 3.18 5.76
CA LEU A 118 3.42 3.02 7.19
C LEU A 118 3.74 1.59 7.65
N ASN A 119 3.29 0.59 6.88
CA ASN A 119 3.59 -0.80 7.16
C ASN A 119 5.09 -1.08 7.09
N GLU A 120 5.79 -0.51 6.11
CA GLU A 120 7.24 -0.66 6.00
C GLU A 120 7.96 0.00 7.20
N LEU A 121 7.59 1.23 7.56
CA LEU A 121 8.17 1.93 8.70
C LEU A 121 8.00 1.13 10.00
N GLY A 122 6.81 0.56 10.23
CA GLY A 122 6.53 -0.31 11.37
C GLY A 122 7.34 -1.61 11.33
N ASN A 123 7.44 -2.22 10.15
CA ASN A 123 8.17 -3.48 9.96
C ASN A 123 9.70 -3.33 10.13
N LEU A 124 10.26 -2.16 9.85
CA LEU A 124 11.68 -1.85 10.05
C LEU A 124 12.01 -1.41 11.48
N GLN A 125 11.02 -1.29 12.37
CA GLN A 125 11.31 -0.99 13.78
C GLN A 125 12.00 -2.18 14.46
N PRO A 126 12.87 -1.92 15.45
CA PRO A 126 13.45 -2.95 16.29
C PRO A 126 12.37 -3.83 16.94
N LEU A 127 12.63 -5.13 17.00
CA LEU A 127 11.74 -6.08 17.65
C LEU A 127 11.67 -5.79 19.15
N PRO A 128 10.47 -5.64 19.75
CA PRO A 128 10.33 -5.42 21.18
C PRO A 128 10.92 -6.58 22.00
N GLN A 129 11.58 -6.27 23.11
CA GLN A 129 12.26 -7.26 23.95
C GLN A 129 11.37 -8.43 24.38
N ALA A 130 10.09 -8.15 24.67
CA ALA A 130 9.09 -9.16 25.03
C ALA A 130 8.87 -10.23 23.94
N GLN A 131 9.20 -9.93 22.69
CA GLN A 131 9.02 -10.81 21.54
C GLN A 131 10.32 -11.52 21.13
N CYS A 132 11.47 -11.14 21.68
CA CYS A 132 12.76 -11.74 21.34
C CYS A 132 12.81 -13.23 21.67
N ALA A 133 12.24 -13.67 22.79
CA ALA A 133 12.21 -15.09 23.16
C ALA A 133 11.46 -15.95 22.11
N VAL A 134 10.36 -15.42 21.56
CA VAL A 134 9.58 -16.09 20.51
C VAL A 134 10.39 -16.17 19.22
N MET A 135 11.04 -15.07 18.84
CA MET A 135 11.89 -15.00 17.64
C MET A 135 13.06 -15.99 17.72
N LEU A 136 13.73 -16.06 18.87
CA LEU A 136 14.83 -17.00 19.10
C LEU A 136 14.38 -18.46 18.98
N LYS A 137 13.20 -18.77 19.52
CA LYS A 137 12.60 -20.11 19.39
C LYS A 137 12.31 -20.44 17.91
N GLN A 138 11.86 -19.46 17.12
CA GLN A 138 11.61 -19.65 15.69
C GLN A 138 12.92 -19.86 14.90
N CYS A 139 13.99 -19.12 15.21
CA CYS A 139 15.30 -19.38 14.60
C CYS A 139 15.77 -20.81 14.83
N GLN A 140 15.56 -21.36 16.03
CA GLN A 140 16.02 -22.69 16.41
C GLN A 140 15.28 -23.85 15.74
N GLN A 141 14.14 -23.60 15.08
CA GLN A 141 13.34 -24.66 14.45
C GLN A 141 13.96 -25.20 13.16
N THR A 142 14.80 -24.42 12.48
CA THR A 142 15.39 -24.77 11.19
C THR A 142 16.86 -24.38 11.14
N PRO A 143 17.72 -25.13 10.42
CA PRO A 143 19.13 -24.75 10.22
C PRO A 143 19.28 -23.37 9.57
N GLU A 144 18.40 -23.04 8.62
CA GLU A 144 18.39 -21.76 7.92
C GLU A 144 18.01 -20.61 8.85
N GLY A 145 17.05 -20.83 9.77
CA GLY A 145 16.69 -19.85 10.80
C GLY A 145 17.83 -19.56 11.77
N MET A 146 18.64 -20.57 12.11
CA MET A 146 19.86 -20.41 12.91
C MET A 146 20.95 -19.66 12.14
N SER A 147 21.20 -20.02 10.88
CA SER A 147 22.15 -19.31 10.02
C SER A 147 21.78 -17.83 9.84
N TYR A 148 20.49 -17.55 9.64
CA TYR A 148 19.99 -16.19 9.54
C TYR A 148 20.26 -15.39 10.83
N ARG A 149 20.05 -16.00 12.01
CA ARG A 149 20.37 -15.39 13.30
C ARG A 149 21.86 -15.08 13.44
N GLU A 150 22.73 -16.00 13.06
CA GLU A 150 24.18 -15.78 13.07
C GLU A 150 24.56 -14.62 12.14
N GLY A 151 23.93 -14.51 10.98
CA GLY A 151 24.08 -13.37 10.07
C GLY A 151 23.66 -12.04 10.70
N VAL A 152 22.54 -12.00 11.43
CA VAL A 152 22.09 -10.80 12.17
C VAL A 152 23.11 -10.39 13.24
N ILE A 153 23.68 -11.36 13.96
CA ILE A 153 24.71 -11.13 14.98
C ILE A 153 26.00 -10.63 14.33
N ALA A 154 26.44 -11.24 13.24
CA ALA A 154 27.63 -10.83 12.50
C ALA A 154 27.50 -9.42 11.91
N ALA A 155 26.29 -9.04 11.48
CA ALA A 155 25.96 -7.69 11.04
C ALA A 155 25.87 -6.67 12.19
N GLY A 156 25.98 -7.10 13.45
CA GLY A 156 26.00 -6.23 14.63
C GLY A 156 24.67 -5.50 14.90
N ARG A 157 23.54 -6.07 14.46
CA ARG A 157 22.23 -5.42 14.56
C ARG A 157 21.19 -6.20 15.35
N GLN A 158 20.08 -5.54 15.62
CA GLN A 158 18.90 -6.16 16.22
C GLN A 158 17.96 -6.71 15.15
N PHE A 159 17.12 -7.67 15.55
CA PHE A 159 16.01 -8.10 14.71
C PHE A 159 14.99 -6.96 14.56
N VAL A 160 14.36 -6.89 13.40
CA VAL A 160 13.22 -5.99 13.14
C VAL A 160 11.90 -6.77 13.09
N ILE A 161 10.78 -6.06 13.21
CA ILE A 161 9.44 -6.68 13.22
C ILE A 161 9.17 -7.52 11.96
N ALA A 162 9.66 -7.09 10.80
CA ALA A 162 9.51 -7.81 9.52
C ALA A 162 10.03 -9.25 9.59
N GLU A 163 11.15 -9.45 10.28
CA GLU A 163 11.87 -10.72 10.32
C GLU A 163 11.12 -11.76 11.16
N LYS A 164 10.35 -11.32 12.15
CA LYS A 164 9.45 -12.20 12.90
C LYS A 164 8.41 -12.83 11.99
N THR A 165 7.78 -12.03 11.14
CA THR A 165 6.79 -12.52 10.17
C THR A 165 7.45 -13.44 9.14
N LEU A 166 8.66 -13.08 8.68
CA LEU A 166 9.45 -13.91 7.78
C LEU A 166 9.71 -15.30 8.37
N LEU A 167 10.32 -15.38 9.57
CA LEU A 167 10.68 -16.68 10.16
C LEU A 167 9.45 -17.50 10.55
N LYS A 168 8.37 -16.84 10.99
CA LYS A 168 7.09 -17.51 11.24
C LYS A 168 6.60 -18.21 9.97
N ASN A 169 6.44 -17.46 8.88
CA ASN A 169 5.95 -17.99 7.61
C ASN A 169 6.92 -19.04 7.04
N TRP A 170 8.22 -18.82 7.20
CA TRP A 170 9.23 -19.78 6.78
C TRP A 170 9.04 -21.12 7.48
N ASN A 171 8.86 -21.13 8.79
CA ASN A 171 8.71 -22.36 9.57
C ASN A 171 7.35 -23.03 9.31
N GLU A 172 6.28 -22.27 9.15
CA GLU A 172 4.95 -22.81 8.81
C GLU A 172 4.94 -23.49 7.43
N SER A 173 5.67 -22.94 6.45
CA SER A 173 5.79 -23.55 5.11
C SER A 173 6.87 -24.64 5.02
N ALA A 174 7.48 -25.06 6.13
CA ALA A 174 8.53 -26.08 6.09
C ALA A 174 8.02 -27.44 5.60
N SER A 175 6.80 -27.84 5.98
CA SER A 175 6.16 -29.08 5.50
C SER A 175 5.90 -29.05 4.01
N ASP A 176 5.43 -27.92 3.49
CA ASP A 176 5.08 -27.76 2.09
C ASP A 176 6.34 -27.78 1.21
N ARG A 177 7.44 -27.18 1.70
CA ARG A 177 8.75 -27.27 1.04
C ARG A 177 9.30 -28.69 1.05
N ALA A 178 9.15 -29.42 2.15
CA ALA A 178 9.57 -30.82 2.23
C ALA A 178 8.75 -31.70 1.25
N ALA A 179 7.43 -31.54 1.23
CA ALA A 179 6.55 -32.26 0.30
C ALA A 179 6.83 -31.92 -1.17
N CYS A 180 7.10 -30.65 -1.49
CA CYS A 180 7.51 -30.27 -2.85
C CYS A 180 8.85 -30.90 -3.23
N SER A 181 9.85 -30.87 -2.34
CA SER A 181 11.16 -31.50 -2.58
C SER A 181 11.02 -33.00 -2.86
N GLU A 182 10.20 -33.70 -2.08
CA GLU A 182 9.93 -35.13 -2.26
C GLU A 182 9.29 -35.44 -3.62
N LEU A 183 8.33 -34.61 -4.07
CA LEU A 183 7.70 -34.76 -5.40
C LEU A 183 8.68 -34.59 -6.57
N TYR A 184 9.69 -33.73 -6.46
CA TYR A 184 10.66 -33.53 -7.54
C TYR A 184 11.80 -34.56 -7.50
N ASN A 185 12.22 -35.00 -6.30
CA ASN A 185 13.20 -36.08 -6.17
C ASN A 185 12.65 -37.44 -6.64
N LEU A 186 11.34 -37.67 -6.56
CA LEU A 186 10.68 -38.88 -7.09
C LEU A 186 10.62 -38.96 -8.62
N ASN A 187 10.97 -37.88 -9.35
CA ASN A 187 10.95 -37.85 -10.81
C ASN A 187 12.37 -37.88 -11.44
N GLU A 188 13.42 -38.03 -10.63
CA GLU A 188 14.82 -38.13 -11.08
C GLU A 188 15.39 -39.57 -11.00
N ASP A 189 14.58 -40.56 -10.60
CA ASP A 189 14.88 -42.01 -10.67
C ASP A 189 14.11 -42.69 -11.82
#